data_AF-A0A353ZYU1-F1
#
_entry.id   AF-A0A353ZYU1-F1
#
_cell.length_a   1.000
_cell.length_b   1.000
_cell.length_c   1.000
_cell.angle_alpha   90.00
_cell.angle_beta   90.00
_cell.angle_gamma   90.00
#
_symmetry.space_group_name_H-M   'P 1'
#
loop_
_entity.id
_entity.type
_entity.pdbx_description
1 polymer ?
#
loop_
_entity_poly.entity_id
_entity_poly.type
_entity_poly.pdbx_seq_one_letter_code
_entity_poly.pdbx_strand_id
1 'polypeptide(L)'
;MKKKSQVLLFSIVMVFIIVASTVSQAAADTLILKPDVEFSVNTAPVNTPPWMTATFESVNSNTVRLTMSADNLSGEEFISKWFFNFDGNASSLGFAYVSGPASSNIYQGESNNTKADGDGYYDIGFYFPTSSGSRF
;
A
#
# COMPACT_ATOMS: atom_id res chain seq x y z
N MET A 1 -12.28 -58.30 -29.49
CA MET A 1 -11.98 -56.90 -29.88
C MET A 1 -12.48 -55.86 -28.86
N LYS A 2 -12.22 -56.01 -27.55
CA LYS A 2 -12.73 -55.06 -26.51
C LYS A 2 -11.64 -54.33 -25.68
N LYS A 3 -10.35 -54.58 -25.93
CA LYS A 3 -9.25 -54.01 -25.13
C LYS A 3 -8.71 -52.66 -25.62
N LYS A 4 -9.04 -52.24 -26.86
CA LYS A 4 -8.46 -51.01 -27.47
C LYS A 4 -9.20 -49.72 -27.09
N SER A 5 -10.49 -49.77 -26.72
CA SER A 5 -11.26 -48.56 -26.38
C SER A 5 -10.98 -48.02 -24.97
N GLN A 6 -10.61 -48.88 -24.02
CA GLN A 6 -10.26 -48.43 -22.65
C GLN A 6 -8.88 -47.76 -22.58
N VAL A 7 -7.94 -48.15 -23.43
CA VAL A 7 -6.62 -47.50 -23.53
C VAL A 7 -6.73 -46.11 -24.16
N LEU A 8 -7.70 -45.90 -25.07
CA LEU A 8 -7.93 -44.60 -25.68
C LEU A 8 -8.62 -43.59 -24.73
N LEU A 9 -9.52 -44.07 -23.86
CA LEU A 9 -10.22 -43.24 -22.87
C LEU A 9 -9.28 -42.74 -21.76
N PHE A 10 -8.33 -43.58 -21.32
CA PHE A 10 -7.35 -43.19 -20.29
C PHE A 10 -6.37 -42.12 -20.80
N SER A 11 -6.01 -42.14 -22.08
CA SER A 11 -5.08 -41.17 -22.67
C SER A 11 -5.69 -39.77 -22.84
N ILE A 12 -7.00 -39.66 -23.10
CA ILE A 12 -7.67 -38.36 -23.28
C ILE A 12 -7.87 -37.65 -21.92
N VAL A 13 -8.13 -38.41 -20.84
CA VAL A 13 -8.26 -37.85 -19.49
C VAL A 13 -6.90 -37.34 -18.96
N MET A 14 -5.79 -38.00 -19.32
CA MET A 14 -4.46 -37.61 -18.86
C MET A 14 -3.94 -36.33 -19.55
N VAL A 15 -4.35 -36.07 -20.79
CA VAL A 15 -3.97 -34.84 -21.53
C VAL A 15 -4.75 -33.61 -21.03
N PHE A 16 -5.98 -33.78 -20.52
CA PHE A 16 -6.76 -32.68 -19.95
C PHE A 16 -6.33 -32.24 -18.55
N ILE A 17 -5.59 -33.07 -17.81
CA ILE A 17 -5.14 -32.76 -16.44
C ILE A 17 -3.82 -31.96 -16.42
N ILE A 18 -3.04 -31.97 -17.51
CA ILE A 18 -1.73 -31.28 -17.56
C ILE A 18 -1.84 -29.78 -17.88
N VAL A 19 -3.01 -29.29 -18.34
CA VAL A 19 -3.21 -27.87 -18.73
C VAL A 19 -3.59 -26.97 -17.54
N ALA A 20 -3.64 -27.49 -16.30
CA ALA A 20 -4.27 -26.80 -15.18
C ALA A 20 -3.34 -26.14 -14.14
N SER A 21 -2.02 -26.00 -14.36
CA SER A 21 -1.17 -25.47 -13.27
C SER A 21 0.09 -24.70 -13.69
N THR A 22 -0.06 -23.72 -14.57
CA THR A 22 0.84 -22.56 -14.57
C THR A 22 0.05 -21.29 -14.25
N VAL A 23 -0.65 -21.29 -13.11
CA VAL A 23 -0.94 -20.02 -12.44
C VAL A 23 0.40 -19.56 -11.88
N SER A 24 1.12 -18.74 -12.65
CA SER A 24 2.26 -17.99 -12.15
C SER A 24 1.75 -17.20 -10.95
N GLN A 25 2.15 -17.62 -9.75
CA GLN A 25 1.89 -16.85 -8.54
C GLN A 25 2.68 -15.56 -8.71
N ALA A 26 1.98 -14.49 -9.09
CA ALA A 26 2.59 -13.17 -9.19
C ALA A 26 3.22 -12.88 -7.84
N ALA A 27 4.54 -12.68 -7.82
CA ALA A 27 5.22 -12.23 -6.62
C ALA A 27 4.58 -10.91 -6.19
N ALA A 28 4.32 -10.75 -4.89
CA ALA A 28 3.82 -9.50 -4.35
C ALA A 28 4.85 -8.41 -4.60
N ASP A 29 4.57 -7.50 -5.54
CA ASP A 29 5.41 -6.34 -5.75
C ASP A 29 5.32 -5.41 -4.52
N THR A 30 6.46 -4.88 -4.10
CA THR A 30 6.59 -4.08 -2.87
C THR A 30 7.33 -2.79 -3.15
N LEU A 31 6.67 -1.66 -2.86
CA LEU A 31 7.25 -0.32 -2.90
C LEU A 31 7.43 0.19 -1.47
N ILE A 32 8.63 0.64 -1.13
CA ILE A 32 8.96 1.18 0.19
C ILE A 32 9.44 2.62 0.05
N LEU A 33 8.71 3.55 0.66
CA LEU A 33 9.06 4.96 0.75
C LEU A 33 9.55 5.28 2.15
N LYS A 34 10.71 5.93 2.26
CA LYS A 34 11.36 6.28 3.54
C LYS A 34 11.75 7.76 3.58
N PRO A 35 10.80 8.69 3.78
CA PRO A 35 11.11 10.11 3.87
C PRO A 35 12.17 10.41 4.92
N ASP A 36 13.24 11.07 4.49
CA ASP A 36 14.45 11.39 5.27
C ASP A 36 14.87 12.86 5.18
N VAL A 37 14.11 13.68 4.48
CA VAL A 37 14.36 15.12 4.31
C VAL A 37 13.27 15.93 5.00
N GLU A 38 13.67 16.89 5.83
CA GLU A 38 12.77 17.91 6.38
C GLU A 38 12.70 19.10 5.40
N PHE A 39 11.49 19.60 5.17
CA PHE A 39 11.24 20.68 4.22
C PHE A 39 11.31 22.08 4.86
N SER A 40 10.81 22.24 6.09
CA SER A 40 10.56 23.56 6.72
C SER A 40 11.82 24.29 7.24
N VAL A 41 13.01 23.72 7.04
CA VAL A 41 14.35 24.25 7.34
C VAL A 41 14.61 24.58 8.82
N ASN A 42 13.63 24.37 9.71
CA ASN A 42 13.62 24.97 11.05
C ASN A 42 13.49 23.96 12.19
N THR A 43 12.90 22.78 11.97
CA THR A 43 12.76 21.78 13.04
C THR A 43 12.59 20.37 12.48
N ALA A 44 13.71 19.74 12.11
CA ALA A 44 13.71 18.30 11.85
C ALA A 44 13.36 17.52 13.13
N PRO A 45 12.75 16.33 13.02
CA PRO A 45 12.60 15.45 14.16
C PRO A 45 13.97 15.12 14.79
N VAL A 46 13.99 14.98 16.10
CA VAL A 46 15.18 14.93 16.96
C VAL A 46 16.09 13.75 16.66
N ASN A 47 15.51 12.61 16.29
CA ASN A 47 16.28 11.41 15.95
C ASN A 47 16.74 11.41 14.49
N THR A 48 17.62 10.47 14.15
CA THR A 48 18.13 10.30 12.80
C THR A 48 17.06 9.79 11.83
N PRO A 49 16.95 10.35 10.61
CA PRO A 49 16.07 9.81 9.57
C PRO A 49 16.47 8.40 9.11
N PRO A 50 15.58 7.65 8.43
CA PRO A 50 14.20 8.05 8.08
C PRO A 50 13.30 8.05 9.32
N TRP A 51 12.38 9.00 9.37
CA TRP A 51 11.48 9.14 10.52
C TRP A 51 10.21 8.32 10.38
N MET A 52 9.90 7.93 9.14
CA MET A 52 8.68 7.25 8.76
C MET A 52 8.91 6.33 7.57
N THR A 53 8.09 5.28 7.46
CA THR A 53 8.08 4.37 6.32
C THR A 53 6.65 4.15 5.83
N ALA A 54 6.42 4.26 4.52
CA ALA A 54 5.24 3.73 3.86
C ALA A 54 5.63 2.54 3.01
N THR A 55 4.99 1.39 3.26
CA THR A 55 5.15 0.18 2.47
C THR A 55 3.85 -0.10 1.74
N PHE A 56 3.92 -0.16 0.42
CA PHE A 56 2.85 -0.65 -0.44
C PHE A 56 3.18 -2.06 -0.87
N GLU A 57 2.27 -3.01 -0.64
CA GLU A 57 2.45 -4.39 -1.05
C GLU A 57 1.21 -4.90 -1.79
N SER A 58 1.43 -5.57 -2.92
CA SER A 58 0.34 -6.21 -3.67
C SER A 58 -0.25 -7.38 -2.88
N VAL A 59 -1.54 -7.31 -2.55
CA VAL A 59 -2.29 -8.43 -1.93
C VAL A 59 -2.90 -9.31 -3.01
N ASN A 60 -3.42 -8.69 -4.08
CA ASN A 60 -3.91 -9.33 -5.29
C ASN A 60 -3.88 -8.32 -6.45
N SER A 61 -4.41 -8.67 -7.62
CA SER A 61 -4.35 -7.84 -8.83
C SER A 61 -4.99 -6.45 -8.70
N ASN A 62 -5.95 -6.27 -7.79
CA ASN A 62 -6.72 -5.03 -7.64
C ASN A 62 -6.68 -4.50 -6.20
N THR A 63 -5.75 -4.98 -5.37
CA THR A 63 -5.66 -4.59 -3.96
C THR A 63 -4.21 -4.48 -3.55
N VAL A 64 -3.86 -3.30 -3.04
CA VAL A 64 -2.60 -3.05 -2.35
C VAL A 64 -2.87 -2.82 -0.88
N ARG A 65 -1.94 -3.23 -0.03
CA ARG A 65 -1.93 -2.86 1.39
C ARG A 65 -0.89 -1.76 1.59
N LEU A 66 -1.32 -0.65 2.18
CA LEU A 66 -0.45 0.43 2.64
C LEU A 66 -0.23 0.25 4.15
N THR A 67 1.02 0.02 4.54
CA THR A 67 1.46 0.03 5.93
C THR A 67 2.28 1.28 6.18
N MET A 68 1.84 2.13 7.13
CA MET A 68 2.53 3.35 7.54
C MET A 68 3.10 3.18 8.95
N SER A 69 4.33 3.62 9.17
CA SER A 69 4.99 3.59 10.47
C SER A 69 5.71 4.89 10.80
N ALA A 70 5.75 5.21 12.10
CA ALA A 70 6.58 6.24 12.70
C ALA A 70 7.81 5.56 13.31
N ASP A 71 8.88 5.41 12.54
CA ASP A 71 10.01 4.54 12.89
C ASP A 71 10.92 5.16 13.95
N ASN A 72 11.22 6.45 13.80
CA ASN A 72 12.22 7.16 14.62
C ASN A 72 11.69 8.46 15.22
N LEU A 73 10.38 8.62 15.45
CA LEU A 73 9.84 9.79 16.14
C LEU A 73 9.94 9.65 17.67
N SER A 74 10.20 10.75 18.38
CA SER A 74 10.46 10.81 19.83
C SER A 74 9.62 11.86 20.54
N GLY A 75 9.48 11.73 21.87
CA GLY A 75 8.84 12.75 22.70
C GLY A 75 7.44 13.14 22.21
N GLU A 76 7.30 14.42 21.85
CA GLU A 76 6.06 15.05 21.37
C GLU A 76 5.93 15.03 19.83
N GLU A 77 6.79 14.29 19.13
CA GLU A 77 6.74 14.16 17.67
C GLU A 77 5.70 13.12 17.24
N PHE A 78 4.81 13.52 16.35
CA PHE A 78 3.74 12.68 15.80
C PHE A 78 3.46 13.02 14.35
N ILE A 79 2.82 12.10 13.64
CA ILE A 79 2.44 12.32 12.25
C ILE A 79 0.96 12.66 12.17
N SER A 80 0.65 13.94 12.01
CA SER A 80 -0.74 14.38 11.88
C SER A 80 -1.33 14.13 10.49
N LYS A 81 -0.49 14.09 9.45
CA LYS A 81 -0.92 13.94 8.06
C LYS A 81 0.11 13.18 7.22
N TRP A 82 -0.37 12.36 6.29
CA TRP A 82 0.43 11.75 5.22
C TRP A 82 -0.17 12.10 3.87
N PHE A 83 0.67 12.37 2.89
CA PHE A 83 0.24 12.72 1.54
C PHE A 83 0.96 11.89 0.49
N PHE A 84 0.23 11.50 -0.55
CA PHE A 84 0.76 10.72 -1.67
C PHE A 84 0.23 11.23 -3.00
N ASN A 85 1.09 11.19 -4.02
CA ASN A 85 0.68 11.33 -5.42
C ASN A 85 0.30 9.96 -5.99
N PHE A 86 -0.64 9.95 -6.91
CA PHE A 86 -1.13 8.77 -7.58
C PHE A 86 -1.25 9.01 -9.09
N ASP A 87 -0.53 8.21 -9.88
CA ASP A 87 -0.60 8.25 -11.34
C ASP A 87 -1.88 7.56 -11.84
N GLY A 88 -3.01 8.24 -11.66
CA GLY A 88 -4.35 7.74 -11.96
C GLY A 88 -5.44 8.60 -11.33
N ASN A 89 -6.68 8.11 -11.36
CA ASN A 89 -7.79 8.79 -10.69
C ASN A 89 -7.92 8.32 -9.23
N ALA A 90 -7.43 9.12 -8.27
CA ALA A 90 -7.51 8.79 -6.85
C ALA A 90 -8.96 8.65 -6.34
N SER A 91 -9.93 9.30 -6.98
CA SER A 91 -11.36 9.14 -6.64
C SER A 91 -11.90 7.73 -6.91
N SER A 92 -11.20 6.92 -7.72
CA SER A 92 -11.58 5.54 -8.00
C SER A 92 -11.11 4.52 -6.95
N LEU A 93 -10.28 4.96 -5.99
CA LEU A 93 -9.72 4.08 -4.96
C LEU A 93 -10.73 3.84 -3.82
N GLY A 94 -10.76 2.61 -3.31
CA GLY A 94 -11.46 2.26 -2.09
C GLY A 94 -10.48 2.02 -0.95
N PHE A 95 -10.71 2.62 0.21
CA PHE A 95 -9.88 2.44 1.40
C PHE A 95 -10.60 1.59 2.43
N ALA A 96 -9.92 0.54 2.89
CA ALA A 96 -10.37 -0.30 3.99
C ALA A 96 -9.29 -0.30 5.07
N TYR A 97 -9.66 0.13 6.28
CA TYR A 97 -8.77 0.08 7.43
C TYR A 97 -8.52 -1.38 7.84
N VAL A 98 -7.26 -1.71 8.15
CA VAL A 98 -6.83 -3.05 8.56
C VAL A 98 -6.55 -3.10 10.06
N SER A 99 -5.62 -2.27 10.55
CA SER A 99 -5.18 -2.26 11.95
C SER A 99 -4.35 -1.00 12.28
N GLY A 100 -4.09 -0.75 13.57
CA GLY A 100 -3.28 0.37 14.05
C GLY A 100 -4.07 1.66 14.31
N PRO A 101 -3.42 2.82 14.40
CA PRO A 101 -4.15 4.09 14.48
C PRO A 101 -5.01 4.31 13.23
N ALA A 102 -6.30 4.55 13.42
CA ALA A 102 -7.21 4.83 12.32
C ALA A 102 -7.08 6.29 11.89
N SER A 103 -7.05 6.52 10.58
CA SER A 103 -7.16 7.86 10.00
C SER A 103 -8.52 8.46 10.39
N SER A 104 -8.54 9.66 10.95
CA SER A 104 -9.77 10.41 11.26
C SER A 104 -10.48 10.88 10.00
N ASN A 105 -9.72 11.10 8.92
CA ASN A 105 -10.26 11.35 7.60
C ASN A 105 -9.30 10.85 6.51
N ILE A 106 -9.83 10.45 5.36
CA ILE A 106 -9.06 10.15 4.16
C ILE A 106 -9.58 11.08 3.07
N TYR A 107 -8.74 12.00 2.62
CA TYR A 107 -9.02 12.83 1.46
C TYR A 107 -8.50 12.13 0.21
N GLN A 108 -9.38 12.01 -0.78
CA GLN A 108 -9.10 11.55 -2.13
C GLN A 108 -9.99 12.39 -3.07
N GLY A 109 -9.52 12.71 -4.27
CA GLY A 109 -10.29 13.59 -5.17
C GLY A 109 -9.76 13.64 -6.59
N GLU A 110 -10.12 14.70 -7.31
CA GLU A 110 -9.43 15.09 -8.54
C GLU A 110 -7.95 15.37 -8.24
N SER A 111 -7.09 15.24 -9.24
CA SER A 111 -5.65 15.36 -9.05
C SER A 111 -5.29 16.67 -8.34
N ASN A 112 -4.30 16.63 -7.44
CA ASN A 112 -3.78 17.80 -6.74
C ASN A 112 -4.81 18.53 -5.84
N ASN A 113 -5.64 17.80 -5.09
CA ASN A 113 -6.71 18.40 -4.28
C ASN A 113 -6.39 18.55 -2.78
N THR A 114 -5.24 18.07 -2.30
CA THR A 114 -4.80 18.31 -0.92
C THR A 114 -3.40 18.92 -0.86
N LYS A 115 -3.20 19.89 0.05
CA LYS A 115 -1.97 20.70 0.11
C LYS A 115 -1.19 20.41 1.37
N ALA A 116 0.11 20.13 1.23
CA ALA A 116 1.04 20.07 2.35
C ALA A 116 1.52 21.48 2.75
N ASP A 117 2.21 21.58 3.89
CA ASP A 117 2.72 22.86 4.42
C ASP A 117 3.86 23.43 3.56
N GLY A 118 4.71 22.54 3.06
CA GLY A 118 5.68 22.83 2.01
C GLY A 118 5.11 22.61 0.62
N ASP A 119 5.60 23.31 -0.38
CA ASP A 119 5.02 23.41 -1.72
C ASP A 119 4.61 22.06 -2.36
N GLY A 120 3.43 22.04 -2.98
CA GLY A 120 2.89 20.86 -3.65
C GLY A 120 1.44 20.54 -3.28
N TYR A 121 0.74 20.02 -4.27
CA TYR A 121 -0.55 19.39 -4.10
C TYR A 121 -0.38 17.89 -4.29
N TYR A 122 -1.26 17.14 -3.62
CA TYR A 122 -1.26 15.69 -3.60
C TYR A 122 -2.66 15.17 -3.89
N ASP A 123 -2.73 13.90 -4.29
CA ASP A 123 -3.96 13.26 -4.71
C ASP A 123 -4.68 12.56 -3.54
N ILE A 124 -3.90 12.11 -2.55
CA ILE A 124 -4.38 11.34 -1.39
C ILE A 124 -3.81 11.95 -0.10
N GLY A 125 -4.64 12.08 0.93
CA GLY A 125 -4.24 12.56 2.25
C GLY A 125 -4.87 11.76 3.41
N PHE A 126 -4.06 11.21 4.30
CA PHE A 126 -4.49 10.58 5.55
C PHE A 126 -4.27 11.53 6.72
N TYR A 127 -5.24 11.64 7.62
CA TYR A 127 -5.26 12.61 8.73
C TYR A 127 -5.44 11.85 10.04
N PHE A 128 -4.64 12.20 11.04
CA PHE A 128 -4.63 11.51 12.34
C PHE A 128 -4.79 12.51 13.49
N PRO A 129 -5.51 12.13 14.56
CA PRO A 129 -5.69 12.99 15.72
C PRO A 129 -4.41 13.07 16.55
N THR A 130 -3.89 14.28 16.76
CA THR A 130 -2.58 14.54 17.39
C THR A 130 -2.53 14.32 18.91
N SER A 131 -3.47 13.56 19.49
CA SER A 131 -3.58 13.36 20.94
C SER A 131 -3.28 11.92 21.34
N SER A 132 -2.00 11.66 21.58
CA SER A 132 -1.47 10.72 22.57
C SER A 132 -1.89 9.24 22.46
N GLY A 133 -1.00 8.42 21.89
CA GLY A 133 -0.91 7.01 22.27
C GLY A 133 0.03 6.17 21.41
N SER A 134 0.13 6.45 20.10
CA SER A 134 0.87 5.56 19.17
C SER A 134 1.68 6.27 18.07
N ARG A 135 1.85 7.60 18.15
CA ARG A 135 2.59 8.51 17.22
C ARG A 135 1.95 8.76 15.84
N PHE A 136 0.63 8.63 15.78
CA PHE A 136 -0.28 9.19 14.78
C PHE A 136 -1.39 9.92 15.55
#